data_AF-A0A9D9PF97-F1
#
_entry.id   AF-A0A9D9PF97-F1
#
_cell.length_a   1.000
_cell.length_b   1.000
_cell.length_c   1.000
_cell.angle_alpha   90.00
_cell.angle_beta   90.00
_cell.angle_gamma   90.00
#
_symmetry.space_group_name_H-M   'P 1'
#
loop_
_entity.id
_entity.type
_entity.pdbx_description
1 polymer ?
#
loop_
_entity_poly.entity_id
_entity_poly.type
_entity_poly.pdbx_seq_one_letter_code
_entity_poly.pdbx_strand_id
1 'polypeptide(L)'
;MRRLLALVLAAVLWFSFAPTASADVAGLTPCKDNPAFIARAKRATTEQAKQRFELYGRELLCGEEGLPHLIADGRWSHAGEFLIPGILFLYVAGWIGWAGRSYLQAIQGEKSPEEKEIIIDVPLAVSKSLAAAGWPLVAFKEITTGEMFAKDDEIPISPR
;
A
#
# COMPACT_ATOMS: atom_id res chain seq x y z
N MET A 1 6.50 53.65 -29.98
CA MET A 1 6.44 52.26 -30.51
C MET A 1 7.14 51.23 -29.61
N ARG A 2 8.38 51.43 -29.12
CA ARG A 2 9.08 50.45 -28.24
C ARG A 2 8.34 50.10 -26.94
N ARG A 3 7.69 51.08 -26.29
CA ARG A 3 6.92 50.87 -25.04
C ARG A 3 5.63 50.07 -25.26
N LEU A 4 4.98 50.22 -26.41
CA LEU A 4 3.79 49.45 -26.78
C LEU A 4 4.14 48.00 -27.08
N LEU A 5 5.26 47.75 -27.79
CA LEU A 5 5.75 46.40 -28.04
C LEU A 5 6.11 45.66 -26.74
N ALA A 6 6.70 46.36 -25.77
CA ALA A 6 7.01 45.78 -24.47
C ALA A 6 5.75 45.39 -23.67
N LEU A 7 4.70 46.22 -23.72
CA LEU A 7 3.42 45.93 -23.06
C LEU A 7 2.69 44.76 -23.71
N VAL A 8 2.72 44.65 -25.05
CA VAL A 8 2.11 43.53 -25.77
C VAL A 8 2.86 42.22 -25.48
N LEU A 9 4.20 42.23 -25.47
CA LEU A 9 4.99 41.05 -25.12
C LEU A 9 4.73 40.59 -23.68
N ALA A 10 4.66 41.54 -22.73
CA ALA A 10 4.37 41.24 -21.33
C ALA A 10 2.97 40.65 -21.15
N ALA A 11 1.97 41.18 -21.86
CA ALA A 11 0.61 40.64 -21.85
C ALA A 11 0.57 39.21 -22.43
N VAL A 12 1.24 38.96 -23.57
CA VAL A 12 1.28 37.63 -24.18
C VAL A 12 1.95 36.60 -23.27
N LEU A 13 3.05 36.96 -22.60
CA LEU A 13 3.71 36.06 -21.64
C LEU A 13 2.84 35.79 -20.39
N TRP A 14 2.04 36.77 -19.94
CA TRP A 14 1.14 36.58 -18.80
C TRP A 14 -0.08 35.72 -19.13
N PHE A 15 -0.59 35.79 -20.36
CA PHE A 15 -1.74 35.02 -20.83
C PHE A 15 -1.35 33.72 -21.56
N SER A 16 -0.06 33.40 -21.63
CA SER A 16 0.41 32.12 -22.16
C SER A 16 0.11 31.02 -21.15
N PHE A 17 -0.84 30.15 -21.49
CA PHE A 17 -1.10 28.91 -20.78
C PHE A 17 0.02 27.92 -21.13
N ALA A 18 1.07 27.88 -20.31
CA ALA A 18 2.01 26.77 -20.39
C ALA A 18 1.24 25.48 -20.07
N PRO A 19 1.28 24.45 -20.94
CA PRO A 19 0.73 23.15 -20.56
C PRO A 19 1.41 22.71 -19.25
N THR A 20 0.63 22.14 -18.34
CA THR A 20 1.14 21.56 -17.10
C THR A 20 2.30 20.63 -17.44
N ALA A 21 3.50 20.94 -16.95
CA ALA A 21 4.66 20.07 -17.13
C ALA A 21 4.31 18.70 -16.51
N SER A 22 4.14 17.69 -17.36
CA SER A 22 4.15 16.30 -16.91
C SER A 22 5.61 15.96 -16.68
N ALA A 23 6.00 15.83 -15.42
CA ALA A 23 7.28 15.26 -15.08
C ALA A 23 7.17 13.75 -15.34
N ASP A 24 7.79 13.27 -16.41
CA ASP A 24 7.95 11.84 -16.66
C ASP A 24 8.65 11.22 -15.45
N VAL A 25 7.97 10.31 -14.77
CA VAL A 25 8.51 9.63 -13.59
C VAL A 25 9.58 8.66 -14.08
N ALA A 26 10.85 8.95 -13.78
CA ALA A 26 11.99 8.10 -14.16
C ALA A 26 12.10 7.80 -15.67
N GLY A 27 11.60 8.69 -16.54
CA GLY A 27 11.62 8.50 -18.00
C GLY A 27 10.62 7.46 -18.52
N LEU A 28 9.60 7.13 -17.72
CA LEU A 28 8.55 6.19 -18.11
C LEU A 28 7.41 6.91 -18.85
N THR A 29 6.88 6.23 -19.86
CA THR A 29 5.77 6.72 -20.69
C THR A 29 4.46 6.04 -20.31
N PRO A 30 3.28 6.67 -20.46
CA PRO A 30 2.01 5.98 -20.28
C PRO A 30 1.93 4.70 -21.12
N CYS A 31 1.55 3.57 -20.53
CA CYS A 31 1.52 2.28 -21.23
C CYS A 31 0.63 2.29 -22.48
N LYS A 32 -0.47 3.05 -22.46
CA LYS A 32 -1.35 3.25 -23.62
C LYS A 32 -0.63 3.83 -24.84
N ASP A 33 0.39 4.65 -24.63
CA ASP A 33 1.11 5.37 -25.68
C ASP A 33 2.46 4.69 -26.03
N ASN A 34 2.83 3.64 -25.29
CA ASN A 34 4.09 2.95 -25.47
C ASN A 34 4.02 1.91 -26.63
N PRO A 35 4.83 2.05 -27.68
CA PRO A 35 4.74 1.20 -28.87
C PRO A 35 5.07 -0.27 -28.59
N ALA A 36 6.02 -0.55 -27.69
CA ALA A 36 6.38 -1.91 -27.29
C ALA A 36 5.24 -2.58 -26.51
N PHE A 37 4.55 -1.84 -25.63
CA PHE A 37 3.37 -2.32 -24.92
C PHE A 37 2.21 -2.63 -25.88
N ILE A 38 1.92 -1.72 -26.83
CA ILE A 38 0.87 -1.93 -27.84
C ILE A 38 1.17 -3.17 -28.69
N ALA A 39 2.42 -3.40 -29.07
CA ALA A 39 2.82 -4.61 -29.81
C ALA A 39 2.60 -5.90 -29.00
N ARG A 40 2.81 -5.85 -27.67
CA ARG A 40 2.49 -6.98 -26.77
C ARG A 40 0.97 -7.19 -26.66
N ALA A 41 0.20 -6.12 -26.49
CA ALA A 41 -1.25 -6.17 -26.37
C ALA A 41 -1.91 -6.80 -27.62
N LYS A 42 -1.40 -6.50 -28.82
CA LYS A 42 -1.88 -7.11 -30.08
C LYS A 42 -1.69 -8.63 -30.16
N ARG A 43 -0.76 -9.20 -29.41
CA ARG A 43 -0.52 -10.66 -29.34
C ARG A 43 -1.41 -11.36 -28.31
N ALA A 44 -2.22 -10.63 -27.56
CA ALA A 44 -3.15 -11.21 -26.59
C ALA A 44 -4.33 -11.89 -27.30
N THR A 45 -4.43 -13.21 -27.17
CA THR A 45 -5.47 -14.01 -27.84
C THR A 45 -6.71 -14.25 -26.98
N THR A 46 -6.57 -14.22 -25.65
CA THR A 46 -7.68 -14.47 -24.71
C THR A 46 -8.33 -13.17 -24.24
N GLU A 47 -9.63 -13.21 -23.96
CA GLU A 47 -10.36 -12.05 -23.43
C GLU A 47 -9.78 -11.56 -22.10
N GLN A 48 -9.37 -12.48 -21.22
CA GLN A 48 -8.68 -12.14 -19.96
C GLN A 48 -7.38 -11.35 -20.22
N ALA A 49 -6.60 -11.75 -21.24
CA ALA A 49 -5.37 -11.06 -21.56
C ALA A 49 -5.65 -9.66 -22.14
N LYS A 50 -6.67 -9.51 -22.99
CA LYS A 50 -7.09 -8.21 -23.51
C LYS A 50 -7.51 -7.27 -22.38
N GLN A 51 -8.37 -7.73 -21.48
CA GLN A 51 -8.80 -6.96 -20.29
C GLN A 51 -7.62 -6.54 -19.41
N ARG A 52 -6.64 -7.42 -19.20
CA ARG A 52 -5.42 -7.10 -18.46
C ARG A 52 -4.62 -5.98 -19.14
N PHE A 53 -4.44 -6.04 -20.46
CA PHE A 53 -3.74 -4.99 -21.20
C PHE A 53 -4.51 -3.66 -21.22
N GLU A 54 -5.84 -3.69 -21.26
CA GLU A 54 -6.67 -2.47 -21.12
C GLU A 54 -6.50 -1.82 -19.74
N LEU A 55 -6.50 -2.63 -18.67
CA LEU A 55 -6.27 -2.15 -17.30
C LEU A 55 -4.88 -1.52 -17.17
N TYR A 56 -3.84 -2.23 -17.60
CA TYR A 56 -2.46 -1.73 -17.51
C TYR A 56 -2.23 -0.51 -18.39
N GLY A 57 -2.83 -0.46 -19.58
CA GLY A 57 -2.74 0.70 -20.45
C GLY A 57 -3.35 1.97 -19.85
N ARG A 58 -4.42 1.82 -19.06
CA ARG A 58 -5.12 2.95 -18.44
C ARG A 58 -4.39 3.52 -17.23
N GLU A 59 -3.87 2.65 -16.38
CA GLU A 59 -3.45 3.03 -15.03
C GLU A 59 -1.92 3.13 -14.85
N LEU A 60 -1.13 2.47 -15.70
CA LEU A 60 0.31 2.27 -15.44
C LEU A 60 1.23 2.98 -16.44
N LEU A 61 2.46 3.23 -15.99
CA LEU A 61 3.57 3.69 -16.81
C LEU A 61 4.41 2.50 -17.27
N CYS A 62 5.00 2.60 -18.46
CA CYS A 62 5.78 1.56 -19.10
C CYS A 62 7.19 2.07 -19.44
N GLY A 63 8.18 1.18 -19.30
CA GLY A 63 9.54 1.39 -19.80
C GLY A 63 9.66 1.17 -21.31
N GLU A 64 10.86 1.33 -21.85
CA GLU A 64 11.14 1.15 -23.29
C GLU A 64 10.84 -0.28 -23.76
N GLU A 65 10.94 -1.26 -22.87
CA GLU A 65 10.62 -2.68 -23.12
C GLU A 65 9.10 -2.96 -23.22
N GLY A 66 8.28 -1.97 -22.90
CA GLY A 66 6.82 -2.04 -22.95
C GLY A 66 6.22 -2.89 -21.83
N LEU A 67 6.86 -2.92 -20.66
CA LEU A 67 6.33 -3.58 -19.46
C LEU A 67 5.88 -2.52 -18.44
N PRO A 68 4.77 -2.75 -17.72
CA PRO A 68 4.34 -1.83 -16.68
C PRO A 68 5.31 -1.79 -15.50
N HIS A 69 5.69 -0.59 -15.07
CA HIS A 69 6.54 -0.33 -13.91
C HIS A 69 5.73 0.34 -12.82
N LEU A 70 5.81 -0.19 -11.59
CA LEU A 70 5.11 0.37 -10.45
C LEU A 70 5.91 1.50 -9.79
N ILE A 71 5.23 2.58 -9.43
CA ILE A 71 5.76 3.74 -8.73
C ILE A 71 5.40 3.65 -7.25
N ALA A 72 6.42 3.40 -6.42
CA ALA A 72 6.27 3.19 -4.97
C ALA A 72 6.82 4.36 -4.13
N ASP A 73 6.94 5.57 -4.70
CA ASP A 73 7.55 6.73 -4.04
C ASP A 73 6.60 7.52 -3.11
N GLY A 74 5.35 7.08 -2.97
CA GLY A 74 4.35 7.66 -2.08
C GLY A 74 3.49 8.76 -2.71
N ARG A 75 3.64 9.06 -4.02
CA ARG A 75 2.78 10.03 -4.69
C ARG A 75 1.33 9.54 -4.80
N TRP A 76 0.39 10.46 -4.64
CA TRP A 76 -1.05 10.15 -4.71
C TRP A 76 -1.52 9.73 -6.11
N SER A 77 -0.86 10.21 -7.18
CA SER A 77 -1.25 9.86 -8.56
C SER A 77 -1.02 8.39 -8.91
N HIS A 78 -0.18 7.68 -8.15
CA HIS A 78 0.07 6.24 -8.29
C HIS A 78 -0.22 5.48 -6.98
N ALA A 79 -1.09 6.02 -6.12
CA ALA A 79 -1.39 5.42 -4.82
C ALA A 79 -1.95 3.99 -4.92
N GLY A 80 -2.64 3.66 -6.00
CA GLY A 80 -3.18 2.32 -6.26
C GLY A 80 -2.11 1.25 -6.47
N GLU A 81 -0.88 1.63 -6.79
CA GLU A 81 0.18 0.69 -7.17
C GLU A 81 0.90 0.09 -5.95
N PHE A 82 1.07 0.88 -4.88
CA PHE A 82 1.76 0.42 -3.67
C PHE A 82 1.12 0.91 -2.37
N LEU A 83 0.73 2.19 -2.27
CA LEU A 83 0.24 2.77 -1.03
C LEU A 83 -1.05 2.09 -0.53
N ILE A 84 -2.06 1.97 -1.40
CA ILE A 84 -3.35 1.36 -1.06
C ILE A 84 -3.19 -0.13 -0.70
N PRO A 85 -2.54 -0.98 -1.54
CA PRO A 85 -2.25 -2.36 -1.18
C PRO A 85 -1.41 -2.50 0.10
N GLY A 86 -0.45 -1.61 0.32
CA GLY A 86 0.42 -1.61 1.50
C GLY A 86 -0.35 -1.32 2.79
N ILE A 87 -1.22 -0.31 2.80
CA ILE A 87 -2.09 -0.01 3.96
C ILE A 87 -3.05 -1.17 4.22
N LEU A 88 -3.65 -1.74 3.17
CA LEU A 88 -4.51 -2.90 3.29
C LEU A 88 -3.77 -4.10 3.90
N PHE A 89 -2.54 -4.36 3.43
CA PHE A 89 -1.69 -5.41 3.98
C PHE A 89 -1.41 -5.19 5.47
N LEU A 90 -0.99 -3.98 5.86
CA LEU A 90 -0.72 -3.66 7.27
C LEU A 90 -1.97 -3.84 8.13
N TYR A 91 -3.15 -3.46 7.62
CA TYR A 91 -4.40 -3.65 8.34
C TYR A 91 -4.72 -5.13 8.56
N VAL A 92 -4.61 -5.96 7.51
CA VAL A 92 -4.87 -7.41 7.61
C VAL A 92 -3.82 -8.12 8.47
N ALA A 93 -2.53 -7.79 8.30
CA ALA A 93 -1.45 -8.36 9.10
C ALA A 93 -1.59 -8.00 10.58
N GLY A 94 -1.91 -6.74 10.88
CA GLY A 94 -2.18 -6.30 12.24
C GLY A 94 -3.43 -6.98 12.83
N TRP A 95 -4.49 -7.18 12.04
CA TRP A 95 -5.67 -7.92 12.48
C TRP A 95 -5.30 -9.36 12.87
N ILE A 96 -4.62 -10.09 11.98
CA ILE A 96 -4.21 -11.48 12.24
C ILE A 96 -3.29 -11.55 13.47
N GLY A 97 -2.26 -10.69 13.53
CA GLY A 97 -1.33 -10.65 14.64
C GLY A 97 -2.02 -10.32 15.97
N TRP A 98 -2.96 -9.38 15.97
CA TRP A 98 -3.70 -8.99 17.17
C TRP A 98 -4.69 -10.05 17.64
N ALA A 99 -5.36 -10.73 16.71
CA ALA A 99 -6.23 -11.86 17.00
C ALA A 99 -5.45 -13.00 17.67
N GLY A 100 -4.28 -13.36 17.10
CA GLY A 100 -3.39 -14.38 17.67
C GLY A 100 -2.87 -13.99 19.05
N ARG A 101 -2.34 -12.77 19.20
CA ARG A 101 -1.86 -12.24 20.49
C ARG A 101 -2.95 -12.30 21.56
N SER A 102 -4.15 -11.81 21.23
CA SER A 102 -5.28 -11.77 22.16
C SER A 102 -5.80 -13.15 22.55
N TYR A 103 -5.63 -14.15 21.68
CA TYR A 103 -5.94 -15.54 21.97
C TYR A 103 -4.90 -16.14 22.93
N LEU A 104 -3.61 -16.01 22.63
CA LEU A 104 -2.50 -16.49 23.47
C LEU A 104 -2.57 -15.91 24.89
N GLN A 105 -2.78 -14.59 25.01
CA GLN A 105 -2.93 -13.93 26.31
C GLN A 105 -4.14 -14.44 27.10
N ALA A 106 -5.24 -14.83 26.43
CA ALA A 106 -6.43 -15.34 27.10
C ALA A 106 -6.23 -16.77 27.63
N ILE A 107 -5.53 -17.63 26.90
CA ILE A 107 -5.30 -19.02 27.30
C ILE A 107 -4.13 -19.19 28.27
N GLN A 108 -3.19 -18.23 28.32
CA GLN A 108 -2.01 -18.28 29.19
C GLN A 108 -2.38 -18.42 30.70
N GLY A 109 -3.56 -17.92 31.10
CA GLY A 109 -4.06 -18.03 32.48
C GLY A 109 -4.78 -19.34 32.80
N GLU A 110 -4.93 -20.25 31.84
CA GLU A 110 -5.60 -21.54 32.06
C GLU A 110 -4.66 -22.61 32.64
N LYS A 111 -5.23 -23.73 33.09
CA LYS A 111 -4.46 -24.81 33.73
C LYS A 111 -3.52 -25.54 32.75
N SER A 112 -3.91 -25.63 31.48
CA SER A 112 -3.18 -26.29 30.41
C SER A 112 -3.21 -25.44 29.13
N PRO A 113 -2.49 -24.30 29.08
CA PRO A 113 -2.46 -23.44 27.90
C PRO A 113 -2.00 -24.18 26.63
N GLU A 114 -1.05 -25.11 26.76
CA GLU A 114 -0.46 -25.86 25.65
C GLU A 114 -1.50 -26.76 24.95
N GLU A 115 -2.48 -27.26 25.70
CA GLU A 115 -3.58 -28.03 25.12
C GLU A 115 -4.45 -27.17 24.21
N LYS A 116 -4.70 -25.91 24.60
CA LYS A 116 -5.49 -24.94 23.82
C LYS A 116 -4.72 -24.36 22.63
N GLU A 117 -3.40 -24.47 22.59
CA GLU A 117 -2.61 -24.12 21.39
C GLU A 117 -2.74 -25.17 20.27
N ILE A 118 -2.93 -26.44 20.63
CA ILE A 118 -3.06 -27.55 19.68
C ILE A 118 -4.54 -27.82 19.37
N ILE A 119 -5.37 -27.86 20.42
CA ILE A 119 -6.82 -28.05 20.35
C ILE A 119 -7.46 -26.68 20.56
N ILE A 120 -7.57 -25.93 19.45
CA ILE A 120 -8.06 -24.56 19.47
C ILE A 120 -9.49 -24.50 20.03
N ASP A 121 -9.67 -23.70 21.08
CA ASP A 121 -10.97 -23.22 21.53
C ASP A 121 -11.59 -22.29 20.46
N VAL A 122 -12.29 -22.89 19.49
CA VAL A 122 -12.85 -22.20 18.32
C VAL A 122 -13.79 -21.05 18.71
N PRO A 123 -14.72 -21.19 19.67
CA PRO A 123 -15.56 -20.08 20.11
C PRO A 123 -14.74 -18.88 20.62
N LEU A 124 -13.71 -19.14 21.45
CA LEU A 124 -12.83 -18.09 21.95
C LEU A 124 -12.03 -17.44 20.81
N ALA A 125 -11.46 -18.24 19.91
CA ALA A 125 -10.68 -17.76 18.77
C ALA A 125 -11.50 -16.87 17.84
N VAL A 126 -12.74 -17.25 17.53
CA VAL A 126 -13.66 -16.43 16.71
C VAL A 126 -13.98 -15.11 17.42
N SER A 127 -14.26 -15.14 18.73
CA SER A 127 -14.52 -13.94 19.52
C SER A 127 -13.33 -12.97 19.51
N LYS A 128 -12.10 -13.48 19.72
CA LYS A 128 -10.87 -12.66 19.66
C LYS A 128 -10.58 -12.14 18.26
N SER A 129 -10.83 -12.94 17.23
CA SER A 129 -10.69 -12.51 15.83
C SER A 129 -11.63 -11.37 15.48
N LEU A 130 -12.92 -11.45 15.86
CA LEU A 130 -13.87 -10.36 15.61
C LEU A 130 -13.49 -9.08 16.37
N ALA A 131 -13.05 -9.19 17.62
CA ALA A 131 -12.59 -8.05 18.41
C ALA A 131 -11.33 -7.40 17.82
N ALA A 132 -10.46 -8.18 17.17
CA ALA A 132 -9.22 -7.70 16.56
C ALA A 132 -9.44 -6.84 15.29
N ALA A 133 -10.66 -6.72 14.76
CA ALA A 133 -10.95 -5.74 13.71
C ALA A 133 -10.61 -4.30 14.15
N GLY A 134 -10.73 -3.99 15.45
CA GLY A 134 -10.35 -2.70 16.04
C GLY A 134 -8.89 -2.58 16.45
N TRP A 135 -8.00 -3.47 15.99
CA TRP A 135 -6.62 -3.57 16.51
C TRP A 135 -5.82 -2.25 16.53
N PRO A 136 -5.92 -1.31 15.56
CA PRO A 136 -5.09 -0.10 15.61
C PRO A 136 -5.39 0.76 16.84
N LEU A 137 -6.67 0.83 17.23
CA LEU A 137 -7.11 1.61 18.39
C LEU A 137 -6.69 0.94 19.70
N VAL A 138 -6.85 -0.38 19.80
CA VAL A 138 -6.49 -1.12 21.02
C VAL A 138 -4.96 -1.19 21.18
N ALA A 139 -4.23 -1.42 20.08
CA ALA A 139 -2.76 -1.38 20.09
C ALA A 139 -2.24 -0.01 20.51
N PHE A 140 -2.81 1.08 19.97
CA PHE A 140 -2.44 2.43 20.40
C PHE A 140 -2.71 2.64 21.90
N LYS A 141 -3.89 2.22 22.39
CA LYS A 141 -4.21 2.27 23.82
C LYS A 141 -3.17 1.51 24.65
N GLU A 142 -2.89 0.25 24.33
CA GLU A 142 -1.94 -0.59 25.08
C GLU A 142 -0.50 -0.05 25.05
N ILE A 143 -0.09 0.58 23.94
CA ILE A 143 1.21 1.28 23.87
C ILE A 143 1.23 2.46 24.84
N THR A 144 0.15 3.26 24.89
CA THR A 144 0.07 4.43 25.78
C THR A 144 -0.12 4.07 27.25
N THR A 145 -0.74 2.92 27.56
CA THR A 145 -0.91 2.44 28.95
C THR A 145 0.31 1.66 29.45
N GLY A 146 1.23 1.27 28.56
CA GLY A 146 2.40 0.45 28.90
C GLY A 146 2.10 -1.04 29.02
N GLU A 147 0.89 -1.49 28.64
CA GLU A 147 0.48 -2.90 28.66
C GLU A 147 0.99 -3.68 27.43
N MET A 148 1.47 -2.98 26.40
CA MET A 148 1.94 -3.59 25.16
C MET A 148 3.22 -4.41 25.34
N PHE A 149 4.14 -3.96 26.21
CA PHE A 149 5.48 -4.50 26.35
C PHE A 149 5.75 -4.90 27.80
N ALA A 150 6.33 -6.09 28.00
CA ALA A 150 6.90 -6.46 29.29
C ALA A 150 8.18 -5.64 29.55
N LYS A 151 8.57 -5.51 30.82
CA LYS A 151 9.82 -4.81 31.16
C LYS A 151 11.04 -5.67 30.85
N ASP A 152 12.17 -5.03 30.55
CA ASP A 152 13.41 -5.73 30.21
C ASP A 152 13.93 -6.65 31.35
N ASP A 153 13.61 -6.34 32.61
CA ASP A 153 13.98 -7.14 33.77
C ASP A 153 13.05 -8.34 34.02
N GLU A 154 11.88 -8.35 33.40
CA GLU A 154 10.91 -9.46 33.46
C GLU A 154 11.18 -10.51 32.37
N ILE A 155 11.98 -10.17 31.36
CA ILE A 155 12.32 -11.06 30.23
C ILE A 155 13.67 -11.75 30.52
N PRO A 156 13.72 -13.09 30.68
CA PRO A 156 14.96 -13.78 30.95
C PRO A 156 15.92 -13.70 29.74
N ILE A 157 17.15 -13.25 29.98
CA ILE A 157 18.24 -13.24 28.98
C ILE A 157 19.30 -14.30 29.30
N SER A 158 19.94 -14.85 28.27
CA SER A 158 21.08 -15.74 28.46
C SER A 158 22.30 -14.96 28.99
N PRO A 159 23.25 -15.64 29.66
CA PRO A 159 24.53 -15.03 30.01
C PRO A 159 25.21 -14.40 28.78
N ARG A 160 25.77 -13.20 28.95
CA ARG A 160 26.47 -12.46 27.89
C ARG A 160 27.92 -12.92 27.74
#